data_AF-A0AAE9MWT5-F1
#
_entry.id   AF-A0AAE9MWT5-F1
#
_cell.length_a   1.000
_cell.length_b   1.000
_cell.length_c   1.000
_cell.angle_alpha   90.00
_cell.angle_beta   90.00
_cell.angle_gamma   90.00
#
_symmetry.space_group_name_H-M   'P 1'
#
loop_
_entity.id
_entity.type
_entity.pdbx_description
1 polymer ?
#
loop_
_entity_poly.entity_id
_entity_poly.type
_entity_poly.pdbx_seq_one_letter_code
_entity_poly.pdbx_strand_id
1 'polypeptide(L)'
;MKNILKILTLLAVFSFIFTSCGTPPTPPPEEKPAPVVVEEPVPEAQPEPTPEPQPEPTPEPQPEPTPVVEEPRDVPVKEYVVAQGDTLSEIALKFYGTREKAYYFPIIMAINPGKVQHPDKLTPKMKLLIPDFDLFMQHSPSKMLARPEFEKCIKIYEDEARTGVAESLRRRLKEF
;
A
#
# COMPACT_ATOMS: atom_id res chain seq x y z
N MET A 1 35.67 -42.35 19.87
CA MET A 1 35.96 -42.84 21.24
C MET A 1 35.91 -41.66 22.20
N LYS A 2 35.19 -41.81 23.31
CA LYS A 2 35.17 -40.96 24.53
C LYS A 2 34.23 -39.76 24.48
N ASN A 3 32.91 -39.93 24.49
CA ASN A 3 32.04 -40.35 25.59
C ASN A 3 31.89 -39.31 26.73
N ILE A 4 30.67 -38.75 26.78
CA ILE A 4 29.80 -38.72 27.97
C ILE A 4 30.20 -37.74 29.09
N LEU A 5 29.49 -36.60 29.14
CA LEU A 5 28.98 -36.12 30.42
C LEU A 5 27.56 -35.57 30.23
N LYS A 6 26.60 -36.45 30.48
CA LYS A 6 25.17 -36.15 30.64
C LYS A 6 24.92 -35.70 32.09
N ILE A 7 24.21 -34.59 32.28
CA ILE A 7 23.48 -34.19 33.49
C ILE A 7 22.25 -33.42 32.94
N LEU A 8 21.07 -33.97 32.64
CA LEU A 8 20.01 -34.59 33.49
C LEU A 8 19.83 -33.78 34.78
N THR A 9 18.80 -32.96 35.03
CA THR A 9 17.32 -33.17 35.15
C THR A 9 16.76 -31.81 35.67
N LEU A 10 15.54 -31.31 35.45
CA LEU A 10 14.26 -31.77 36.00
C LEU A 10 13.11 -30.79 35.58
N LEU A 11 11.91 -31.35 35.36
CA LEU A 11 10.60 -30.75 35.07
C LEU A 11 10.06 -29.77 36.14
N ALA A 12 9.16 -28.84 35.75
CA ALA A 12 7.75 -28.85 36.21
C ALA A 12 6.90 -27.71 35.61
N VAL A 13 5.68 -28.09 35.26
CA VAL A 13 4.54 -27.34 34.72
C VAL A 13 3.90 -26.48 35.81
N PHE A 14 3.43 -25.27 35.48
CA PHE A 14 2.47 -24.55 36.32
C PHE A 14 1.38 -23.90 35.47
N SER A 15 0.31 -24.67 35.24
CA SER A 15 -1.00 -24.17 34.83
C SER A 15 -1.78 -23.72 36.06
N PHE A 16 -2.22 -22.46 36.11
CA PHE A 16 -3.26 -21.99 37.04
C PHE A 16 -4.23 -21.07 36.29
N ILE A 17 -5.27 -21.59 35.62
CA ILE A 17 -6.70 -21.66 35.99
C ILE A 17 -7.34 -20.42 36.66
N PHE A 18 -8.32 -19.87 35.92
CA PHE A 18 -9.60 -19.22 36.25
C PHE A 18 -9.75 -18.34 37.50
N THR A 19 -10.25 -17.11 37.33
CA THR A 19 -11.51 -16.63 37.96
C THR A 19 -11.91 -15.25 37.36
N SER A 20 -13.16 -15.08 36.93
CA SER A 20 -14.21 -14.30 37.65
C SER A 20 -14.38 -12.90 37.00
N CYS A 21 -15.55 -12.32 36.74
CA CYS A 21 -16.92 -12.62 37.16
C CYS A 21 -17.90 -12.10 36.08
N GLY A 22 -19.02 -12.79 35.91
CA GLY A 22 -20.11 -12.41 35.00
C GLY A 22 -21.02 -11.33 35.59
N THR A 23 -21.46 -10.41 34.73
CA THR A 23 -22.51 -9.41 35.01
C THR A 23 -23.88 -10.02 34.72
N PRO A 24 -24.82 -10.05 35.67
CA PRO A 24 -26.20 -10.45 35.40
C PRO A 24 -26.99 -9.33 34.69
N PRO A 25 -27.91 -9.66 33.77
CA PRO A 25 -28.74 -8.66 33.09
C PRO A 25 -29.88 -8.14 33.97
N THR A 26 -30.13 -6.83 33.89
CA THR A 26 -31.28 -6.15 34.50
C THR A 26 -32.59 -6.52 33.77
N PRO A 27 -33.69 -6.84 34.49
CA PRO A 27 -34.99 -7.15 33.88
C PRO A 27 -35.69 -5.90 33.30
N PRO A 28 -36.61 -6.08 32.33
CA PRO A 28 -37.31 -4.99 31.66
C PRO A 28 -38.40 -4.35 32.54
N PRO A 29 -38.67 -3.04 32.42
CA PRO A 29 -39.82 -2.40 33.07
C PRO A 29 -41.17 -2.86 32.49
N GLU A 30 -42.11 -3.16 33.40
CA GLU A 30 -43.52 -3.52 33.20
C GLU A 30 -44.34 -2.48 32.42
N GLU A 31 -45.19 -2.97 31.52
CA GLU A 31 -46.36 -2.26 30.98
C GLU A 31 -47.50 -2.21 32.02
N LYS A 32 -48.16 -1.06 32.16
CA LYS A 32 -49.52 -0.96 32.71
C LYS A 32 -50.22 0.32 32.20
N PRO A 33 -51.56 0.39 32.26
CA PRO A 33 -52.43 0.34 31.10
C PRO A 33 -53.00 1.72 30.73
N ALA A 34 -53.41 1.85 29.47
CA ALA A 34 -54.10 3.03 28.97
C ALA A 34 -55.46 3.24 29.67
N PRO A 35 -55.77 4.45 30.16
CA PRO A 35 -57.14 4.84 30.43
C PRO A 35 -57.80 5.33 29.15
N VAL A 36 -58.97 4.75 28.91
CA VAL A 36 -60.00 5.14 27.94
C VAL A 36 -60.58 6.51 28.33
N VAL A 37 -61.37 7.07 27.43
CA VAL A 37 -62.49 8.02 27.62
C VAL A 37 -62.17 9.45 27.16
N VAL A 38 -62.80 9.88 26.06
CA VAL A 38 -63.97 10.79 25.97
C VAL A 38 -64.01 11.30 24.52
N GLU A 39 -65.04 10.95 23.75
CA GLU A 39 -65.37 11.64 22.50
C GLU A 39 -66.08 12.95 22.84
N GLU A 40 -65.50 14.08 22.43
CA GLU A 40 -66.08 15.43 22.48
C GLU A 40 -65.88 16.14 21.12
N PRO A 41 -66.66 17.18 20.81
CA PRO A 41 -67.33 17.36 19.51
C PRO A 41 -66.43 17.83 18.37
N VAL A 42 -66.80 17.43 17.15
CA VAL A 42 -66.20 17.85 15.87
C VAL A 42 -66.32 19.37 15.71
N PRO A 43 -65.20 20.13 15.69
CA PRO A 43 -65.22 21.53 15.33
C PRO A 43 -65.48 21.69 13.83
N GLU A 44 -66.32 22.65 13.46
CA GLU A 44 -66.55 23.04 12.07
C GLU A 44 -65.22 23.43 11.39
N ALA A 45 -64.96 22.83 10.23
CA ALA A 45 -63.75 23.02 9.45
C ALA A 45 -63.61 24.50 9.02
N GLN A 46 -62.63 25.19 9.59
CA GLN A 46 -62.10 26.43 9.01
C GLN A 46 -61.45 26.11 7.65
N PRO A 47 -61.52 27.02 6.66
CA PRO A 47 -60.84 26.81 5.39
C PRO A 47 -59.34 26.65 5.62
N GLU A 48 -58.76 25.56 5.10
CA GLU A 48 -57.34 25.30 5.17
C GLU A 48 -56.55 26.45 4.51
N PRO A 49 -55.48 26.97 5.14
CA PRO A 49 -54.60 27.91 4.47
C PRO A 49 -53.96 27.23 3.27
N THR A 50 -54.03 27.87 2.11
CA THR A 50 -53.33 27.44 0.91
C THR A 50 -51.83 27.38 1.24
N PRO A 51 -51.13 26.25 1.06
CA PRO A 51 -49.71 26.15 1.37
C PRO A 51 -48.95 27.16 0.50
N GLU A 52 -48.13 28.00 1.12
CA GLU A 52 -47.19 28.87 0.41
C GLU A 52 -46.24 27.99 -0.42
N PRO A 53 -45.85 28.43 -1.63
CA PRO A 53 -44.90 27.69 -2.45
C PRO A 53 -43.59 27.54 -1.69
N GLN A 54 -43.18 26.29 -1.44
CA GLN A 54 -41.84 25.99 -0.94
C GLN A 54 -40.80 26.58 -1.90
N PRO A 55 -39.76 27.27 -1.41
CA PRO A 55 -38.69 27.76 -2.27
C PRO A 55 -38.05 26.58 -3.00
N GLU A 56 -37.92 26.71 -4.32
CA GLU A 56 -37.20 25.73 -5.13
C GLU A 56 -35.79 25.52 -4.57
N PRO A 57 -35.29 24.28 -4.52
CA PRO A 57 -33.94 24.01 -4.05
C PRO A 57 -32.95 24.76 -4.93
N THR A 58 -32.17 25.65 -4.32
CA THR A 58 -31.03 26.30 -4.96
C THR A 58 -30.11 25.19 -5.49
N PRO A 59 -29.78 25.15 -6.79
CA PRO A 59 -28.92 24.10 -7.34
C PRO A 59 -27.58 24.11 -6.59
N GLU A 60 -27.17 22.94 -6.11
CA GLU A 60 -25.86 22.77 -5.49
C GLU A 60 -24.77 23.19 -6.50
N PRO A 61 -23.73 23.91 -6.06
CA PRO A 61 -22.62 24.28 -6.94
C PRO A 61 -22.02 23.00 -7.54
N GLN A 62 -21.99 22.94 -8.88
CA GLN A 62 -21.25 21.89 -9.58
C GLN A 62 -19.79 21.90 -9.09
N PRO A 63 -19.20 20.72 -8.81
CA PRO A 63 -17.80 20.64 -8.43
C PRO A 63 -16.95 21.27 -9.53
N GLU A 64 -16.06 22.19 -9.14
CA GLU A 64 -15.06 22.74 -10.05
C GLU A 64 -14.24 21.59 -10.67
N PRO A 65 -13.90 21.66 -11.96
CA PRO A 65 -13.12 20.61 -12.60
C PRO A 65 -11.77 20.47 -11.90
N THR A 66 -11.54 19.32 -11.28
CA THR A 66 -10.24 18.93 -10.75
C THR A 66 -9.19 19.03 -11.87
N PRO A 67 -8.05 19.71 -11.66
CA PRO A 67 -7.00 19.78 -12.66
C PRO A 67 -6.52 18.36 -12.98
N VAL A 68 -6.66 17.95 -14.25
CA VAL A 68 -6.10 16.70 -14.75
C VAL A 68 -4.60 16.89 -14.86
N VAL A 69 -3.82 16.27 -13.97
CA VAL A 69 -2.37 16.21 -14.12
C VAL A 69 -2.09 15.31 -15.33
N GLU A 70 -1.65 15.91 -16.44
CA GLU A 70 -1.29 15.15 -17.64
C GLU A 70 -0.04 14.30 -17.38
N GLU A 71 -0.12 13.03 -17.75
CA GLU A 71 1.00 12.10 -17.69
C GLU A 71 2.10 12.51 -18.69
N PRO A 72 3.40 12.43 -18.34
CA PRO A 72 4.47 12.71 -19.30
C PRO A 72 4.40 11.77 -20.51
N ARG A 73 4.61 12.29 -21.72
CA ARG A 73 4.55 11.49 -22.96
C ARG A 73 5.73 10.54 -23.12
N ASP A 74 6.90 10.96 -22.65
CA ASP A 74 8.17 10.24 -22.76
C ASP A 74 8.98 10.40 -21.47
N VAL A 75 9.86 9.45 -21.19
CA VAL A 75 10.79 9.49 -20.04
C VAL A 75 12.21 9.77 -20.54
N PRO A 76 12.81 10.92 -20.22
CA PRO A 76 14.20 11.23 -20.59
C PRO A 76 15.18 10.20 -20.01
N VAL A 77 16.23 9.89 -20.75
CA VAL A 77 17.29 8.96 -20.32
C VAL A 77 18.67 9.60 -20.41
N LYS A 78 19.59 9.18 -19.53
CA LYS A 78 21.02 9.53 -19.57
C LYS A 78 21.85 8.29 -19.87
N GLU A 79 22.85 8.41 -20.75
CA GLU A 79 23.83 7.33 -20.93
C GLU A 79 24.78 7.26 -19.72
N TYR A 80 25.06 6.03 -19.28
CA TYR A 80 26.07 5.72 -18.29
C TYR A 80 26.96 4.58 -18.77
N VAL A 81 28.27 4.73 -18.59
CA VAL A 81 29.26 3.69 -18.87
C VAL A 81 29.65 3.04 -17.54
N VAL A 82 29.32 1.77 -17.41
CA VAL A 82 29.57 0.97 -16.20
C VAL A 82 31.07 0.96 -15.87
N ALA A 83 31.40 1.35 -14.64
CA ALA A 83 32.75 1.26 -14.10
C ALA A 83 32.99 -0.10 -13.43
N GLN A 84 34.25 -0.42 -13.15
CA GLN A 84 34.60 -1.65 -12.44
C GLN A 84 34.06 -1.61 -11.01
N GLY A 85 33.31 -2.65 -10.63
CA GLY A 85 32.73 -2.79 -9.30
C GLY A 85 31.33 -2.19 -9.13
N ASP A 86 30.80 -1.49 -10.13
CA ASP A 86 29.45 -0.93 -10.08
C ASP A 86 28.38 -2.02 -9.89
N THR A 87 27.43 -1.75 -9.01
CA THR A 87 26.13 -2.42 -8.96
C THR A 87 25.03 -1.51 -9.49
N LEU A 88 23.91 -2.08 -9.96
CA LEU A 88 22.78 -1.25 -10.39
C LEU A 88 22.22 -0.40 -9.23
N SER A 89 22.30 -0.89 -7.99
CA SER A 89 21.84 -0.14 -6.81
C SER A 89 22.69 1.11 -6.53
N GLU A 90 24.00 1.03 -6.75
CA GLU A 90 24.91 2.18 -6.60
C GLU A 90 24.76 3.16 -7.76
N ILE A 91 24.56 2.66 -8.97
CA ILE A 91 24.21 3.51 -10.12
C ILE A 91 22.88 4.23 -9.84
N ALA A 92 21.86 3.51 -9.39
CA ALA A 92 20.58 4.11 -9.00
C ALA A 92 20.76 5.14 -7.88
N LEU A 93 21.58 4.87 -6.86
CA LEU A 93 21.89 5.86 -5.82
C LEU A 93 22.51 7.13 -6.41
N LYS A 94 23.47 6.99 -7.33
CA LYS A 94 24.15 8.11 -8.00
C LYS A 94 23.19 8.98 -8.80
N PHE A 95 22.23 8.38 -9.51
CA PHE A 95 21.33 9.11 -10.40
C PHE A 95 20.00 9.51 -9.76
N TYR A 96 19.51 8.74 -8.79
CA TYR A 96 18.21 8.97 -8.12
C TYR A 96 18.37 9.61 -6.73
N GLY A 97 19.60 9.70 -6.22
CA GLY A 97 20.01 10.58 -5.14
C GLY A 97 19.82 10.06 -3.72
N THR A 98 18.87 9.14 -3.47
CA THR A 98 18.61 8.63 -2.11
C THR A 98 18.82 7.12 -2.01
N ARG A 99 19.15 6.66 -0.80
CA ARG A 99 19.24 5.22 -0.50
C ARG A 99 17.91 4.50 -0.68
N GLU A 100 16.81 5.20 -0.48
CA GLU A 100 15.47 4.65 -0.74
C GLU A 100 15.24 4.45 -2.24
N LYS A 101 15.55 5.46 -3.06
CA LYS A 101 15.43 5.42 -4.52
C LYS A 101 16.43 4.45 -5.16
N ALA A 102 17.55 4.17 -4.51
CA ALA A 102 18.53 3.18 -4.96
C ALA A 102 17.94 1.78 -5.19
N TYR A 103 16.93 1.37 -4.41
CA TYR A 103 16.24 0.08 -4.56
C TYR A 103 15.24 0.04 -5.73
N TYR A 104 15.09 1.13 -6.50
CA TYR A 104 14.34 1.13 -7.75
C TYR A 104 15.24 0.84 -8.95
N PHE A 105 16.46 0.33 -8.73
CA PHE A 105 17.34 -0.09 -9.81
C PHE A 105 16.73 -1.04 -10.85
N PRO A 106 15.66 -1.85 -10.59
CA PRO A 106 15.03 -2.61 -11.66
C PRO A 106 14.43 -1.75 -12.79
N ILE A 107 14.12 -0.47 -12.54
CA ILE A 107 13.68 0.44 -13.62
C ILE A 107 14.78 0.68 -14.66
N ILE A 108 16.06 0.61 -14.24
CA ILE A 108 17.20 0.67 -15.17
C ILE A 108 17.22 -0.57 -16.06
N MET A 109 16.88 -1.75 -15.51
CA MET A 109 16.80 -2.99 -16.30
C MET A 109 15.67 -2.94 -17.32
N ALA A 110 14.52 -2.35 -16.95
CA ALA A 110 13.36 -2.21 -17.84
C ALA A 110 13.68 -1.41 -19.10
N ILE A 111 14.49 -0.35 -18.97
CA ILE A 111 14.95 0.47 -20.11
C ILE A 111 16.13 -0.17 -20.87
N ASN A 112 16.77 -1.17 -20.29
CA ASN A 112 17.90 -1.89 -20.88
C ASN A 112 17.61 -3.39 -21.02
N PRO A 113 16.52 -3.77 -21.73
CA PRO A 113 16.02 -5.14 -21.74
C PRO A 113 17.10 -6.11 -22.22
N GLY A 114 17.29 -7.19 -21.47
CA GLY A 114 18.24 -8.26 -21.79
C GLY A 114 19.74 -7.92 -21.60
N LYS A 115 20.10 -6.65 -21.38
CA LYS A 115 21.52 -6.26 -21.19
C LYS A 115 22.07 -6.70 -19.83
N VAL A 116 21.24 -6.63 -18.79
CA VAL A 116 21.64 -6.98 -17.42
C VAL A 116 21.00 -8.29 -17.01
N GLN A 117 21.83 -9.27 -16.66
CA GLN A 117 21.37 -10.57 -16.18
C GLN A 117 21.25 -10.60 -14.65
N HIS A 118 22.18 -9.94 -13.96
CA HIS A 118 22.21 -9.87 -12.50
C HIS A 118 22.53 -8.43 -12.07
N PRO A 119 21.77 -7.82 -11.13
CA PRO A 119 21.93 -6.40 -10.81
C PRO A 119 23.29 -6.04 -10.20
N ASP A 120 23.93 -6.99 -9.51
CA ASP A 120 25.22 -6.77 -8.84
C ASP A 120 26.42 -7.37 -9.59
N LYS A 121 26.23 -7.85 -10.83
CA LYS A 121 27.30 -8.46 -11.64
C LYS A 121 27.34 -7.80 -13.02
N LEU A 122 27.71 -6.53 -13.04
CA LEU A 122 27.76 -5.73 -14.27
C LEU A 122 29.08 -5.88 -15.00
N THR A 123 29.04 -5.84 -16.34
CA THR A 123 30.23 -5.85 -17.18
C THR A 123 30.77 -4.43 -17.32
N PRO A 124 32.05 -4.16 -16.96
CA PRO A 124 32.65 -2.85 -17.16
C PRO A 124 32.62 -2.41 -18.63
N LYS A 125 32.53 -1.10 -18.85
CA LYS A 125 32.37 -0.44 -20.17
C LYS A 125 31.03 -0.68 -20.86
N MET A 126 30.12 -1.47 -20.28
CA MET A 126 28.75 -1.58 -20.77
C MET A 126 28.04 -0.23 -20.71
N LYS A 127 27.29 0.11 -21.76
CA LYS A 127 26.44 1.30 -21.79
C LYS A 127 25.02 1.00 -21.33
N LEU A 128 24.59 1.69 -20.29
CA LEU A 128 23.22 1.66 -19.76
C LEU A 128 22.53 3.00 -20.01
N LEU A 129 21.23 2.93 -20.29
CA LEU A 129 20.34 4.08 -20.29
C LEU A 129 19.68 4.21 -18.91
N ILE A 130 19.85 5.36 -18.26
CA ILE A 130 19.33 5.63 -16.92
C ILE A 130 18.14 6.59 -17.06
N PRO A 131 16.89 6.14 -16.84
CA PRO A 131 15.73 7.02 -16.94
C PRO A 131 15.71 8.05 -15.80
N ASP A 132 15.12 9.22 -16.06
CA ASP A 132 14.74 10.15 -15.00
C ASP A 132 13.74 9.48 -14.06
N PHE A 133 14.05 9.43 -12.76
CA PHE A 133 13.26 8.67 -11.80
C PHE A 133 11.85 9.23 -11.62
N ASP A 134 11.72 10.53 -11.40
CA ASP A 134 10.44 11.13 -11.01
C ASP A 134 9.47 11.11 -12.21
N LEU A 135 9.96 11.34 -13.43
CA LEU A 135 9.18 11.20 -14.66
C LEU A 135 8.84 9.73 -14.97
N PHE A 136 9.76 8.79 -14.72
CA PHE A 136 9.47 7.36 -14.87
C PHE A 136 8.33 6.91 -13.97
N MET A 137 8.32 7.35 -12.70
CA MET A 137 7.28 7.00 -11.73
C MET A 137 5.92 7.66 -12.00
N GLN A 138 5.88 8.68 -12.85
CA GLN A 138 4.65 9.27 -13.34
C GLN A 138 4.16 8.59 -14.63
N HIS A 139 5.05 7.97 -15.41
CA HIS A 139 4.72 7.36 -16.69
C HIS A 139 4.24 5.90 -16.55
N SER A 140 2.94 5.68 -16.65
CA SER A 140 2.24 4.41 -16.51
C SER A 140 2.77 3.31 -17.45
N PRO A 141 3.00 3.54 -18.76
CA PRO A 141 3.60 2.54 -19.64
C PRO A 141 4.98 2.08 -19.17
N SER A 142 5.84 3.02 -18.74
CA SER A 142 7.16 2.68 -18.20
C SER A 142 7.07 1.83 -16.94
N LYS A 143 6.12 2.15 -16.05
CA LYS A 143 5.90 1.35 -14.83
C LYS A 143 5.46 -0.07 -15.13
N MET A 144 4.56 -0.26 -16.09
CA MET A 144 4.14 -1.60 -16.52
C MET A 144 5.32 -2.43 -17.02
N LEU A 145 6.27 -1.82 -17.74
CA LEU A 145 7.48 -2.50 -18.21
C LEU A 145 8.44 -2.88 -17.07
N ALA A 146 8.43 -2.15 -15.95
CA ALA A 146 9.33 -2.40 -14.83
C ALA A 146 8.91 -3.57 -13.93
N ARG A 147 7.60 -3.84 -13.81
CA ARG A 147 7.06 -4.91 -12.97
C ARG A 147 7.79 -6.28 -13.14
N PRO A 148 7.95 -6.84 -14.35
CA PRO A 148 8.65 -8.11 -14.51
C PRO A 148 10.13 -8.06 -14.10
N GLU A 149 10.80 -6.91 -14.23
CA GLU A 149 12.19 -6.76 -13.79
C GLU A 149 12.32 -6.73 -12.27
N PHE A 150 11.34 -6.15 -11.56
CA PHE A 150 11.27 -6.26 -10.10
C PHE A 150 11.09 -7.72 -9.68
N GLU A 151 10.15 -8.45 -10.28
CA GLU A 151 9.90 -9.86 -9.97
C GLU A 151 11.14 -10.73 -10.22
N LYS A 152 11.83 -10.50 -11.35
CA LYS A 152 13.10 -11.15 -11.67
C LYS A 152 14.16 -10.86 -10.61
N CYS A 153 14.35 -9.60 -10.22
CA CYS A 153 15.33 -9.22 -9.20
C CYS A 153 14.99 -9.81 -7.83
N ILE A 154 13.72 -9.81 -7.45
CA ILE A 154 13.23 -10.44 -6.20
C ILE A 154 13.64 -11.91 -6.18
N LYS A 155 13.35 -12.66 -7.25
CA LYS A 155 13.73 -14.07 -7.34
C LYS A 155 15.25 -14.27 -7.23
N ILE A 156 16.04 -13.47 -7.94
CA ILE A 156 17.51 -13.52 -7.88
C ILE A 156 17.99 -13.40 -6.43
N TYR A 157 17.51 -12.42 -5.68
CA TYR A 157 17.96 -12.20 -4.31
C TYR A 157 17.41 -13.23 -3.31
N GLU A 158 16.23 -13.80 -3.56
CA GLU A 158 15.74 -14.93 -2.78
C GLU A 158 16.61 -16.17 -2.97
N ASP A 159 16.94 -16.51 -4.21
CA ASP A 159 17.81 -17.63 -4.55
C ASP A 159 19.21 -17.46 -3.92
N GLU A 160 19.68 -16.22 -3.76
CA GLU A 160 20.95 -15.87 -3.09
C GLU A 160 20.82 -15.71 -1.56
N ALA A 161 19.66 -16.03 -0.95
CA ALA A 161 19.37 -15.86 0.47
C ALA A 161 19.51 -14.41 1.01
N ARG A 162 19.41 -13.41 0.13
CA ARG A 162 19.44 -11.98 0.45
C ARG A 162 18.03 -11.43 0.70
N THR A 163 17.37 -12.03 1.69
CA THR A 163 15.95 -11.80 2.00
C THR A 163 15.59 -10.34 2.26
N GLY A 164 16.46 -9.58 2.92
CA GLY A 164 16.22 -8.15 3.18
C GLY A 164 16.17 -7.29 1.90
N VAL A 165 16.96 -7.63 0.88
CA VAL A 165 16.90 -6.95 -0.41
C VAL A 165 15.62 -7.34 -1.15
N ALA A 166 15.31 -8.64 -1.18
CA ALA A 166 14.08 -9.14 -1.80
C ALA A 166 12.82 -8.49 -1.20
N GLU A 167 12.74 -8.39 0.13
CA GLU A 167 11.62 -7.73 0.82
C GLU A 167 11.53 -6.24 0.47
N SER A 168 12.66 -5.54 0.42
CA SER A 168 12.75 -4.14 0.01
C SER A 168 12.19 -3.92 -1.40
N LEU A 169 12.49 -4.84 -2.33
CA LEU A 169 11.97 -4.82 -3.69
C LEU A 169 10.48 -5.14 -3.74
N ARG A 170 10.00 -6.15 -3.00
CA ARG A 170 8.57 -6.49 -2.94
C ARG A 170 7.72 -5.33 -2.42
N ARG A 171 8.23 -4.55 -1.47
CA ARG A 171 7.55 -3.36 -0.97
C ARG A 171 7.31 -2.35 -2.08
N ARG A 172 8.35 -2.07 -2.88
CA ARG A 172 8.32 -1.11 -3.99
C ARG A 172 7.53 -1.61 -5.19
N LEU A 173 7.53 -2.92 -5.43
CA LEU A 173 6.73 -3.53 -6.50
C LEU A 173 5.24 -3.18 -6.39
N LYS A 174 4.73 -2.88 -5.19
CA LYS A 174 3.34 -2.44 -4.97
C LYS A 174 3.00 -1.10 -5.63
N GLU A 175 4.02 -0.32 -5.97
CA GLU A 175 3.86 0.98 -6.65
C GLU A 175 3.79 0.84 -8.17
N PHE A 176 4.15 -0.33 -8.72
CA PHE A 176 4.11 -0.66 -10.14
C PHE A 176 2.90 -1.52 -10.44
#